data_AF-A0A7S2JTK0-F1
#
_entry.id   AF-A0A7S2JTK0-F1
#
_cell.length_a   1.000
_cell.length_b   1.000
_cell.length_c   1.000
_cell.angle_alpha   90.00
_cell.angle_beta   90.00
_cell.angle_gamma   90.00
#
_symmetry.space_group_name_H-M   'P 1'
#
loop_
_entity.id
_entity.type
_entity.pdbx_description
1 polymer ?
#
loop_
_entity_poly.entity_id
_entity_poly.type
_entity_poly.pdbx_seq_one_letter_code
_entity_poly.pdbx_strand_id
1 'polypeptide(L)'
;MNAVPGNLANAPDHHLEERVVVERTLGVLTLLSPALGLVFHLSTMWQWLNPALTSRFVAERQTFQTRLADLGPPELCEPGGERALELGELMNIWGYFRTFIKDRSMSYVVSNLVRPLTKDAQVSYAELVGPKPVMWFVSHYWGSPFWAFVHSLKRHAQQVCHDAEVTGSLMPYMRLTYWICSFSVNQWRIEAETGETVHESSFYKSLRAPHCLGTVLVLDTRASPLRRSWCLFEMLQTMLLADERADGGFSGLWLCTDTGSLRGGDASVEMAITIAESIAHLRVEDAQATMQADKDRIDAAILETYGTDGFEKMDVYLRGHLVQALKCMRDKVDVRFSHVLNKLEDLHPDEKACTKVASVLVVAAAAAKFKAKIGRRTRERPSFLYSSSEASVELPGVVPPSEEKDDETPQAEGASGNDLDASLASGAPNSGTEPLV
;
A
#
# COMPACT_ATOMS: atom_id res chain seq x y z
N MET A 1 57.43 36.25 90.90
CA MET A 1 56.63 37.29 90.22
C MET A 1 56.90 37.19 88.72
N ASN A 2 55.83 37.34 87.94
CA ASN A 2 55.78 37.58 86.49
C ASN A 2 55.66 36.34 85.59
N ALA A 3 54.40 35.89 85.47
CA ALA A 3 53.87 35.25 84.28
C ALA A 3 54.04 36.19 83.08
N VAL A 4 54.65 35.69 82.02
CA VAL A 4 54.87 36.40 80.75
C VAL A 4 53.92 35.83 79.69
N PRO A 5 53.29 36.65 78.84
CA PRO A 5 52.13 36.28 78.04
C PRO A 5 52.51 35.47 76.81
N GLY A 6 51.70 34.44 76.51
CA GLY A 6 51.76 33.69 75.26
C GLY A 6 51.27 34.53 74.08
N ASN A 7 52.14 34.68 73.09
CA ASN A 7 51.86 35.34 71.82
C ASN A 7 50.94 34.46 70.95
N LEU A 8 49.67 34.84 70.87
CA LEU A 8 48.74 34.44 69.81
C LEU A 8 48.96 35.37 68.61
N ALA A 9 49.67 34.91 67.58
CA ALA A 9 49.61 35.54 66.27
C ALA A 9 50.03 34.55 65.19
N ASN A 10 49.26 34.53 64.10
CA ASN A 10 49.50 33.89 62.81
C ASN A 10 48.90 32.49 62.64
N ALA A 11 47.56 32.43 62.65
CA ALA A 11 46.85 31.46 61.82
C ALA A 11 46.76 32.02 60.39
N PRO A 12 47.22 31.30 59.35
CA PRO A 12 47.11 31.73 57.96
C PRO A 12 45.65 31.81 57.53
N ASP A 13 45.30 32.91 56.89
CA ASP A 13 43.95 33.28 56.50
C ASP A 13 43.49 32.47 55.26
N HIS A 14 42.98 31.26 55.49
CA HIS A 14 42.44 30.37 54.46
C HIS A 14 41.26 30.97 53.66
N HIS A 15 40.65 32.08 54.12
CA HIS A 15 39.54 32.73 53.43
C HIS A 15 39.95 33.53 52.20
N LEU A 16 41.22 33.90 52.06
CA LEU A 16 41.70 34.67 50.90
C LEU A 16 41.91 33.80 49.66
N GLU A 17 42.37 32.54 49.82
CA GLU A 17 42.54 31.64 48.66
C GLU A 17 41.21 31.18 48.06
N GLU A 18 40.18 30.91 48.89
CA GLU A 18 38.85 30.55 48.37
C GLU A 18 38.22 31.66 47.54
N ARG A 19 38.39 32.94 47.94
CA ARG A 19 37.84 34.08 47.18
C ARG A 19 38.48 34.23 45.81
N VAL A 20 39.79 34.02 45.71
CA VAL A 20 40.51 34.11 44.42
C VAL A 20 40.11 32.98 43.47
N VAL A 21 39.85 31.78 43.99
CA VAL A 21 39.36 30.66 43.16
C VAL A 21 37.94 30.93 42.66
N VAL A 22 37.05 31.45 43.51
CA VAL A 22 35.66 31.76 43.12
C VAL A 22 35.61 32.87 42.07
N GLU A 23 36.37 33.96 42.23
CA GLU A 23 36.40 35.06 41.24
C GLU A 23 36.97 34.63 39.88
N ARG A 24 38.01 33.79 39.87
CA ARG A 24 38.55 33.23 38.63
C ARG A 24 37.56 32.31 37.94
N THR A 25 36.80 31.53 38.70
CA THR A 25 35.80 30.61 38.14
C THR A 25 34.60 31.37 37.55
N LEU A 26 34.15 32.44 38.22
CA LEU A 26 33.09 33.33 37.72
C LEU A 26 33.50 34.12 36.46
N GLY A 27 34.76 34.57 36.39
CA GLY A 27 35.32 35.22 35.21
C GLY A 27 35.37 34.32 33.98
N VAL A 28 35.72 33.03 34.15
CA VAL A 28 35.73 32.05 33.06
C VAL A 28 34.30 31.72 32.59
N LEU A 29 33.34 31.58 33.52
CA LEU A 29 31.94 31.32 33.18
C LEU A 29 31.27 32.48 32.42
N THR A 30 31.61 33.72 32.75
CA THR A 30 31.08 34.91 32.06
C THR A 30 31.63 35.06 30.64
N LEU A 31 32.88 34.66 30.38
CA LEU A 31 33.47 34.68 29.05
C LEU A 31 32.98 33.55 28.13
N LEU A 32 32.55 32.41 28.69
CA LEU A 32 32.04 31.27 27.91
C LEU A 32 30.57 31.43 27.47
N SER A 33 29.79 32.25 28.18
CA SER A 33 28.35 32.44 27.92
C SER A 33 28.02 32.94 26.49
N PRO A 34 28.69 33.97 25.93
CA PRO A 34 28.42 34.45 24.58
C PRO A 34 28.80 33.43 23.50
N ALA A 35 29.88 32.67 23.72
CA ALA A 35 30.33 31.65 22.80
C ALA A 35 29.33 30.49 22.72
N LEU A 36 28.80 30.04 23.86
CA LEU A 36 27.75 29.02 23.91
C LEU A 36 26.45 29.51 23.26
N GLY A 37 26.08 30.78 23.48
CA GLY A 37 24.94 31.42 22.81
C GLY A 37 25.09 31.44 21.29
N LEU A 38 26.27 31.82 20.78
CA LEU A 38 26.55 31.84 19.34
C LEU A 38 26.49 30.44 18.73
N VAL A 39 27.07 29.42 19.39
CA VAL A 39 27.00 28.02 18.93
C VAL A 39 25.55 27.52 18.90
N PHE A 40 24.75 27.86 19.90
CA PHE A 40 23.32 27.51 19.91
C PHE A 40 22.53 28.20 18.78
N HIS A 41 22.76 29.49 18.54
CA HIS A 41 22.13 30.23 17.45
C HIS A 41 22.55 29.73 16.06
N LEU A 42 23.84 29.42 15.86
CA LEU A 42 24.32 28.85 14.60
C LEU A 42 23.78 27.43 14.39
N SER A 43 23.67 26.63 15.45
CA SER A 43 23.08 25.28 15.38
C SER A 43 21.58 25.33 15.04
N THR A 44 20.81 26.17 15.72
CA THR A 44 19.37 26.35 15.43
C THR A 44 19.13 26.94 14.04
N MET A 45 19.94 27.91 13.62
CA MET A 45 19.89 28.46 12.26
C MET A 45 20.27 27.40 11.22
N TRP A 46 21.30 26.58 11.47
CA TRP A 46 21.67 25.46 10.60
C TRP A 46 20.57 24.42 10.50
N GLN A 47 19.92 24.07 11.62
CA GLN A 47 18.78 23.14 11.67
C GLN A 47 17.56 23.69 10.92
N TRP A 48 17.32 25.00 11.01
CA TRP A 48 16.25 25.68 10.29
C TRP A 48 16.53 25.81 8.79
N LEU A 49 17.78 26.05 8.42
CA LEU A 49 18.24 26.12 7.02
C LEU A 49 18.37 24.74 6.37
N ASN A 50 18.53 23.68 7.16
CA ASN A 50 18.65 22.30 6.69
C ASN A 50 17.58 21.38 7.31
N PRO A 51 16.28 21.63 7.07
CA PRO A 51 15.20 20.80 7.60
C PRO A 51 15.28 19.34 7.09
N ALA A 52 15.93 19.12 5.96
CA ALA A 52 16.24 17.79 5.44
C ALA A 52 17.18 17.00 6.38
N LEU A 53 18.11 17.64 7.10
CA LEU A 53 19.03 16.97 8.02
C LEU A 53 18.41 16.71 9.41
N THR A 54 17.26 17.32 9.73
CA THR A 54 16.62 17.19 11.05
C THR A 54 15.36 16.33 11.04
N SER A 55 14.83 15.96 9.88
CA SER A 55 13.68 15.08 9.84
C SER A 55 14.06 13.69 10.38
N ARG A 56 13.24 13.19 11.32
CA ARG A 56 13.37 11.80 11.84
C ARG A 56 13.44 10.78 10.70
N PHE A 57 12.72 11.02 9.61
CA PHE A 57 12.73 10.16 8.43
C PHE A 57 14.11 10.05 7.77
N VAL A 58 14.82 11.17 7.61
CA VAL A 58 16.16 11.18 7.00
C VAL A 58 17.18 10.48 7.90
N ALA A 59 17.10 10.68 9.22
CA ALA A 59 17.93 9.96 10.17
C ALA A 59 17.69 8.43 10.10
N GLU A 60 16.44 8.00 10.11
CA GLU A 60 16.08 6.57 9.98
C GLU A 60 16.52 5.98 8.63
N ARG A 61 16.42 6.76 7.55
CA ARG A 61 16.91 6.33 6.23
C ARG A 61 18.43 6.17 6.21
N GLN A 62 19.18 7.08 6.84
CA GLN A 62 20.62 6.97 6.97
C GLN A 62 21.00 5.72 7.78
N THR A 63 20.30 5.46 8.89
CA THR A 63 20.50 4.24 9.68
C THR A 63 20.24 2.98 8.84
N PHE A 64 19.16 2.96 8.05
CA PHE A 64 18.88 1.85 7.15
C PHE A 64 19.96 1.69 6.07
N GLN A 65 20.45 2.79 5.49
CA GLN A 65 21.54 2.77 4.51
C GLN A 65 22.83 2.19 5.08
N THR A 66 23.16 2.49 6.35
CA THR A 66 24.30 1.85 7.04
C THR A 66 24.12 0.34 7.14
N ARG A 67 22.91 -0.15 7.44
CA ARG A 67 22.63 -1.61 7.47
C ARG A 67 22.77 -2.26 6.10
N LEU A 68 22.41 -1.55 5.03
CA LEU A 68 22.63 -2.04 3.67
C LEU A 68 24.12 -2.12 3.34
N ALA A 69 24.92 -1.15 3.79
CA ALA A 69 26.38 -1.19 3.61
C ALA A 69 27.03 -2.40 4.31
N ASP A 70 26.45 -2.88 5.41
CA ASP A 70 26.92 -4.09 6.11
C ASP A 70 26.69 -5.39 5.28
N LEU A 71 25.82 -5.37 4.26
CA LEU A 71 25.63 -6.49 3.33
C LEU A 71 26.77 -6.64 2.31
N GLY A 72 27.60 -5.60 2.15
CA GLY A 72 28.68 -5.55 1.16
C GLY A 72 28.41 -4.54 0.04
N PRO A 73 29.33 -4.45 -0.94
CA PRO A 73 29.12 -3.60 -2.11
C PRO A 73 27.94 -4.11 -2.96
N PRO A 74 27.23 -3.24 -3.71
CA PRO A 74 26.19 -3.66 -4.64
C PRO A 74 26.71 -4.69 -5.64
N GLU A 75 25.88 -5.69 -5.92
CA GLU A 75 26.16 -6.71 -6.93
C GLU A 75 25.43 -6.34 -8.22
N LEU A 76 26.21 -5.96 -9.24
CA LEU A 76 25.68 -5.57 -10.54
C LEU A 76 25.26 -6.81 -11.33
N CYS A 77 24.14 -6.71 -12.04
CA CYS A 77 23.70 -7.76 -12.96
C CYS A 77 23.01 -7.17 -14.18
N GLU A 78 22.86 -7.96 -15.23
CA GLU A 78 22.21 -7.50 -16.45
C GLU A 78 20.71 -7.20 -16.22
N PRO A 79 20.12 -6.24 -16.97
CA PRO A 79 18.69 -5.96 -16.87
C PRO A 79 17.85 -7.18 -17.25
N GLY A 80 16.90 -7.57 -16.38
CA GLY A 80 15.99 -8.68 -16.64
C GLY A 80 15.79 -9.59 -15.42
N GLY A 81 15.80 -10.91 -15.68
CA GLY A 81 15.34 -11.94 -14.74
C GLY A 81 16.17 -12.11 -13.47
N GLU A 82 17.40 -11.61 -13.43
CA GLU A 82 18.28 -11.75 -12.25
C GLU A 82 18.08 -10.64 -11.21
N ARG A 83 17.22 -9.64 -11.47
CA ARG A 83 17.00 -8.49 -10.58
C ARG A 83 15.76 -8.61 -9.70
N ALA A 84 15.45 -9.79 -9.17
CA ALA A 84 14.34 -9.97 -8.23
C ALA A 84 14.78 -9.77 -6.77
N LEU A 85 13.79 -9.64 -5.88
CA LEU A 85 13.96 -9.54 -4.43
C LEU A 85 13.23 -10.67 -3.73
N GLU A 86 13.79 -11.20 -2.65
CA GLU A 86 13.02 -12.05 -1.75
C GLU A 86 11.89 -11.25 -1.08
N LEU A 87 10.75 -11.91 -0.84
CA LEU A 87 9.65 -11.27 -0.10
C LEU A 87 10.11 -10.78 1.29
N GLY A 88 11.02 -11.49 1.94
CA GLY A 88 11.61 -11.08 3.22
C GLY A 88 12.30 -9.71 3.15
N GLU A 89 13.00 -9.42 2.07
CA GLU A 89 13.68 -8.14 1.83
C GLU A 89 12.67 -7.00 1.62
N LEU A 90 11.62 -7.27 0.82
CA LEU A 90 10.51 -6.33 0.62
C LEU A 90 9.77 -6.03 1.93
N MET A 91 9.52 -7.07 2.73
CA MET A 91 8.88 -6.93 4.05
C MET A 91 9.78 -6.19 5.05
N ASN A 92 11.10 -6.35 4.96
CA ASN A 92 12.05 -5.64 5.81
C ASN A 92 11.99 -4.12 5.55
N ILE A 93 12.09 -3.67 4.28
CA ILE A 93 12.01 -2.24 3.96
C ILE A 93 10.63 -1.66 4.33
N TRP A 94 9.54 -2.35 4.03
CA TRP A 94 8.20 -1.91 4.42
C TRP A 94 8.05 -1.84 5.95
N GLY A 95 8.44 -2.89 6.66
CA GLY A 95 8.33 -2.98 8.11
C GLY A 95 9.14 -1.91 8.83
N TYR A 96 10.35 -1.62 8.34
CA TYR A 96 11.21 -0.58 8.90
C TYR A 96 10.61 0.81 8.74
N PHE A 97 10.11 1.14 7.53
CA PHE A 97 9.58 2.47 7.21
C PHE A 97 8.06 2.61 7.37
N ARG A 98 7.36 1.61 7.94
CA ARG A 98 5.88 1.56 7.99
C ARG A 98 5.23 2.82 8.56
N THR A 99 5.84 3.42 9.58
CA THR A 99 5.32 4.62 10.27
C THR A 99 5.42 5.88 9.42
N PHE A 100 6.32 5.88 8.42
CA PHE A 100 6.51 6.98 7.47
C PHE A 100 5.74 6.76 6.18
N ILE A 101 5.62 5.50 5.73
CA ILE A 101 4.89 5.17 4.50
C ILE A 101 3.38 5.32 4.71
N LYS A 102 2.81 4.71 5.77
CA LYS A 102 1.34 4.70 6.00
C LYS A 102 0.58 4.34 4.72
N ASP A 103 -0.37 5.18 4.28
CA ASP A 103 -1.17 5.01 3.07
C ASP A 103 -0.53 5.59 1.79
N ARG A 104 0.75 5.95 1.83
CA ARG A 104 1.41 6.50 0.64
C ARG A 104 1.68 5.42 -0.42
N SER A 105 1.71 5.88 -1.66
CA SER A 105 1.79 5.03 -2.84
C SER A 105 3.20 4.51 -3.12
N MET A 106 3.33 3.61 -4.10
CA MET A 106 4.65 3.18 -4.61
C MET A 106 5.47 4.37 -5.10
N SER A 107 4.86 5.37 -5.74
CA SER A 107 5.55 6.60 -6.18
C SER A 107 6.26 7.33 -5.04
N TYR A 108 5.64 7.36 -3.85
CA TYR A 108 6.28 7.92 -2.66
C TYR A 108 7.48 7.07 -2.22
N VAL A 109 7.32 5.75 -2.17
CA VAL A 109 8.39 4.81 -1.78
C VAL A 109 9.58 4.95 -2.73
N VAL A 110 9.35 5.02 -4.04
CA VAL A 110 10.43 5.17 -5.01
C VAL A 110 11.17 6.48 -4.80
N SER A 111 10.44 7.60 -4.71
CA SER A 111 11.04 8.94 -4.62
C SER A 111 11.75 9.20 -3.29
N ASN A 112 11.25 8.63 -2.19
CA ASN A 112 11.71 8.96 -0.83
C ASN A 112 12.57 7.88 -0.18
N LEU A 113 12.50 6.63 -0.66
CA LEU A 113 13.27 5.49 -0.16
C LEU A 113 14.18 4.92 -1.25
N VAL A 114 13.64 4.34 -2.31
CA VAL A 114 14.44 3.58 -3.31
C VAL A 114 15.52 4.45 -3.95
N ARG A 115 15.14 5.60 -4.53
CA ARG A 115 16.11 6.50 -5.16
C ARG A 115 17.15 6.99 -4.15
N PRO A 116 16.78 7.58 -2.99
CA PRO A 116 17.79 7.99 -2.01
C PRO A 116 18.72 6.87 -1.53
N LEU A 117 18.22 5.66 -1.31
CA LEU A 117 19.04 4.52 -0.86
C LEU A 117 20.01 4.03 -1.94
N THR A 118 19.65 4.16 -3.22
CA THR A 118 20.46 3.74 -4.36
C THR A 118 21.31 4.86 -4.96
N LYS A 119 21.24 6.08 -4.40
CA LYS A 119 21.83 7.29 -4.99
C LYS A 119 23.33 7.20 -5.20
N ASP A 120 24.06 6.69 -4.22
CA ASP A 120 25.53 6.71 -4.25
C ASP A 120 26.09 5.72 -5.26
N ALA A 121 25.40 4.60 -5.48
CA ALA A 121 25.81 3.55 -6.43
C ALA A 121 25.13 3.67 -7.81
N GLN A 122 24.02 4.40 -7.92
CA GLN A 122 23.22 4.53 -9.14
C GLN A 122 22.78 3.18 -9.75
N VAL A 123 22.36 2.26 -8.89
CA VAL A 123 21.90 0.91 -9.24
C VAL A 123 20.41 0.73 -8.93
N SER A 124 19.82 -0.39 -9.35
CA SER A 124 18.50 -0.81 -8.84
C SER A 124 18.56 -1.18 -7.35
N TYR A 125 17.41 -1.21 -6.68
CA TYR A 125 17.39 -1.65 -5.27
C TYR A 125 17.70 -3.14 -5.15
N ALA A 126 17.30 -3.96 -6.13
CA ALA A 126 17.64 -5.39 -6.18
C ALA A 126 19.17 -5.61 -6.21
N GLU A 127 19.91 -4.86 -7.04
CA GLU A 127 21.38 -4.90 -7.08
C GLU A 127 22.02 -4.41 -5.76
N LEU A 128 21.36 -3.46 -5.07
CA LEU A 128 21.84 -2.94 -3.79
C LEU A 128 21.70 -3.95 -2.64
N VAL A 129 20.64 -4.76 -2.61
CA VAL A 129 20.40 -5.73 -1.52
C VAL A 129 20.94 -7.13 -1.82
N GLY A 130 21.33 -7.39 -3.07
CA GLY A 130 21.79 -8.68 -3.55
C GLY A 130 20.76 -9.27 -4.52
N PRO A 131 21.00 -9.22 -5.84
CA PRO A 131 20.05 -9.66 -6.86
C PRO A 131 19.70 -11.16 -6.71
N LYS A 132 18.53 -11.54 -7.20
CA LYS A 132 18.02 -12.92 -7.19
C LYS A 132 17.34 -13.26 -8.52
N PRO A 133 17.40 -14.51 -8.98
CA PRO A 133 16.59 -14.97 -10.11
C PRO A 133 15.11 -14.81 -9.79
N VAL A 134 14.33 -14.32 -10.76
CA VAL A 134 12.88 -14.13 -10.64
C VAL A 134 12.16 -15.46 -10.58
N MET A 135 11.31 -15.64 -9.57
CA MET A 135 10.30 -16.69 -9.56
C MET A 135 8.94 -16.14 -10.02
N TRP A 136 8.59 -14.93 -9.62
CA TRP A 136 7.31 -14.30 -9.97
C TRP A 136 7.51 -12.89 -10.49
N PHE A 137 6.97 -12.62 -11.67
CA PHE A 137 6.92 -11.27 -12.21
C PHE A 137 5.74 -10.52 -11.59
N VAL A 138 5.94 -9.26 -11.19
CA VAL A 138 4.88 -8.46 -10.56
C VAL A 138 4.47 -7.30 -11.46
N SER A 139 3.21 -7.33 -11.89
CA SER A 139 2.53 -6.23 -12.57
C SER A 139 1.71 -5.42 -11.57
N HIS A 140 1.85 -4.09 -11.54
CA HIS A 140 1.17 -3.24 -10.56
C HIS A 140 0.92 -1.81 -11.02
N TYR A 141 0.13 -1.07 -10.25
CA TYR A 141 -0.06 0.37 -10.42
C TYR A 141 0.68 1.14 -9.32
N TRP A 142 1.51 2.12 -9.72
CA TRP A 142 2.33 2.87 -8.77
C TRP A 142 1.55 3.80 -7.84
N GLY A 143 0.33 4.18 -8.22
CA GLY A 143 -0.54 5.00 -7.38
C GLY A 143 -1.21 4.24 -6.24
N SER A 144 -1.15 2.91 -6.23
CA SER A 144 -1.72 2.10 -5.16
C SER A 144 -0.95 2.25 -3.85
N PRO A 145 -1.61 2.20 -2.67
CA PRO A 145 -0.94 2.22 -1.38
C PRO A 145 0.09 1.10 -1.25
N PHE A 146 1.31 1.43 -0.83
CA PHE A 146 2.39 0.46 -0.79
C PHE A 146 2.15 -0.68 0.20
N TRP A 147 1.45 -0.42 1.32
CA TRP A 147 1.11 -1.47 2.28
C TRP A 147 0.20 -2.54 1.64
N ALA A 148 -0.77 -2.13 0.83
CA ALA A 148 -1.70 -3.02 0.15
C ALA A 148 -0.96 -3.89 -0.89
N PHE A 149 0.00 -3.29 -1.59
CA PHE A 149 0.92 -3.99 -2.48
C PHE A 149 1.71 -5.10 -1.76
N VAL A 150 2.38 -4.76 -0.66
CA VAL A 150 3.18 -5.73 0.12
C VAL A 150 2.29 -6.84 0.69
N HIS A 151 1.10 -6.50 1.17
CA HIS A 151 0.12 -7.48 1.64
C HIS A 151 -0.34 -8.43 0.53
N SER A 152 -0.59 -7.91 -0.67
CA SER A 152 -0.98 -8.72 -1.84
C SER A 152 0.06 -9.78 -2.17
N LEU A 153 1.34 -9.38 -2.22
CA LEU A 153 2.45 -10.31 -2.48
C LEU A 153 2.64 -11.31 -1.34
N LYS A 154 2.48 -10.88 -0.09
CA LYS A 154 2.52 -11.81 1.05
C LYS A 154 1.43 -12.87 0.97
N ARG A 155 0.20 -12.48 0.64
CA ARG A 155 -0.94 -13.42 0.48
C ARG A 155 -0.69 -14.39 -0.66
N HIS A 156 -0.22 -13.89 -1.80
CA HIS A 156 0.19 -14.72 -2.92
C HIS A 156 1.25 -15.74 -2.50
N ALA A 157 2.33 -15.28 -1.85
CA ALA A 157 3.42 -16.11 -1.38
C ALA A 157 2.97 -17.23 -0.44
N GLN A 158 2.10 -16.90 0.52
CA GLN A 158 1.51 -17.84 1.46
C GLN A 158 0.62 -18.88 0.77
N GLN A 159 0.01 -18.52 -0.36
CA GLN A 159 -0.87 -19.42 -1.08
C GLN A 159 -0.10 -20.40 -1.96
N VAL A 160 0.94 -19.94 -2.67
CA VAL A 160 1.72 -20.79 -3.58
C VAL A 160 2.81 -21.61 -2.86
N CYS A 161 3.16 -21.24 -1.63
CA CYS A 161 4.11 -21.97 -0.80
C CYS A 161 3.36 -22.81 0.24
N HIS A 162 3.30 -24.13 0.02
CA HIS A 162 2.68 -25.09 0.95
C HIS A 162 3.63 -25.57 2.06
N ASP A 163 3.06 -26.21 3.09
CA ASP A 163 3.51 -26.41 4.48
C ASP A 163 5.01 -26.40 4.82
N ALA A 164 5.29 -25.78 5.97
CA ALA A 164 6.59 -25.71 6.66
C ALA A 164 7.23 -27.10 6.92
N GLU A 165 6.42 -28.17 7.02
CA GLU A 165 6.92 -29.53 7.25
C GLU A 165 7.84 -30.04 6.15
N VAL A 166 7.68 -29.57 4.90
CA VAL A 166 8.50 -30.00 3.76
C VAL A 166 9.84 -29.26 3.70
N THR A 167 9.87 -28.01 4.20
CA THR A 167 11.02 -27.11 4.02
C THR A 167 11.88 -26.94 5.27
N GLY A 168 11.38 -27.37 6.44
CA GLY A 168 12.05 -27.17 7.73
C GLY A 168 12.13 -25.70 8.17
N SER A 169 11.48 -24.78 7.44
CA SER A 169 11.46 -23.34 7.73
C SER A 169 10.08 -22.94 8.26
N LEU A 170 10.05 -22.08 9.28
CA LEU A 170 8.80 -21.53 9.84
C LEU A 170 8.05 -20.62 8.85
N MET A 171 8.76 -20.03 7.88
CA MET A 171 8.18 -19.09 6.91
C MET A 171 8.85 -19.25 5.52
N PRO A 172 8.65 -20.39 4.83
CA PRO A 172 9.32 -20.66 3.55
C PRO A 172 8.91 -19.68 2.45
N TYR A 173 7.68 -19.14 2.53
CA TYR A 173 7.15 -18.14 1.60
C TYR A 173 7.96 -16.84 1.57
N MET A 174 8.77 -16.54 2.60
CA MET A 174 9.62 -15.35 2.64
C MET A 174 10.77 -15.39 1.61
N ARG A 175 11.14 -16.60 1.16
CA ARG A 175 12.22 -16.81 0.18
C ARG A 175 11.76 -16.77 -1.27
N LEU A 176 10.46 -16.63 -1.51
CA LEU A 176 9.96 -16.44 -2.87
C LEU A 176 10.46 -15.10 -3.40
N THR A 177 10.97 -15.12 -4.64
CA THR A 177 11.54 -13.95 -5.27
C THR A 177 10.57 -13.31 -6.26
N TYR A 178 10.50 -11.98 -6.19
CA TYR A 178 9.59 -11.17 -6.98
C TYR A 178 10.38 -10.14 -7.77
N TRP A 179 10.19 -10.12 -9.09
CA TRP A 179 10.65 -9.03 -9.91
C TRP A 179 9.60 -7.92 -9.88
N ILE A 180 9.96 -6.74 -9.38
CA ILE A 180 9.03 -5.64 -9.12
C ILE A 180 9.64 -4.40 -9.75
N CYS A 181 8.99 -3.82 -10.76
CA CYS A 181 9.61 -2.77 -11.57
C CYS A 181 10.16 -1.59 -10.73
N SER A 182 9.48 -1.18 -9.66
CA SER A 182 9.94 -0.09 -8.78
C SER A 182 11.24 -0.37 -8.00
N PHE A 183 11.63 -1.63 -7.86
CA PHE A 183 12.85 -2.06 -7.14
C PHE A 183 13.89 -2.70 -8.06
N SER A 184 13.44 -3.36 -9.14
CA SER A 184 14.27 -4.14 -10.07
C SER A 184 14.81 -3.30 -11.24
N VAL A 185 14.09 -2.27 -11.65
CA VAL A 185 14.53 -1.34 -12.70
C VAL A 185 15.48 -0.32 -12.09
N ASN A 186 16.59 -0.04 -12.76
CA ASN A 186 17.50 1.04 -12.36
C ASN A 186 16.82 2.41 -12.59
N GLN A 187 16.31 2.98 -11.50
CA GLN A 187 15.60 4.28 -11.49
C GLN A 187 16.48 5.48 -11.89
N TRP A 188 17.79 5.28 -12.06
CA TRP A 188 18.75 6.28 -12.52
C TRP A 188 18.99 6.23 -14.03
N ARG A 189 18.57 5.14 -14.69
CA ARG A 189 18.85 4.88 -16.12
C ARG A 189 17.63 4.28 -16.81
N ILE A 190 16.44 4.85 -16.58
CA ILE A 190 15.15 4.30 -17.05
C ILE A 190 15.14 4.06 -18.57
N GLU A 191 15.71 4.96 -19.37
CA GLU A 191 15.79 4.80 -20.83
C GLU A 191 16.57 3.53 -21.25
N ALA A 192 17.64 3.20 -20.53
CA ALA A 192 18.40 1.97 -20.78
C ALA A 192 17.64 0.70 -20.36
N GLU A 193 16.68 0.84 -19.45
CA GLU A 193 15.86 -0.26 -18.94
C GLU A 193 14.63 -0.52 -19.81
N THR A 194 14.14 0.49 -20.54
CA THR A 194 13.02 0.35 -21.48
C THR A 194 13.49 -0.06 -22.87
N GLY A 195 14.73 0.31 -23.26
CA GLY A 195 15.30 -0.05 -24.56
C GLY A 195 14.62 0.67 -25.74
N GLU A 196 15.12 0.38 -26.95
CA GLU A 196 14.52 0.93 -28.17
C GLU A 196 13.22 0.21 -28.51
N THR A 197 13.20 -1.11 -28.30
CA THR A 197 12.03 -1.97 -28.51
C THR A 197 11.49 -2.52 -27.19
N VAL A 198 10.19 -2.83 -27.15
CA VAL A 198 9.55 -3.42 -25.96
C VAL A 198 10.18 -4.76 -25.55
N HIS A 199 10.81 -5.48 -26.50
CA HIS A 199 11.49 -6.76 -26.27
C HIS A 199 12.87 -6.61 -25.62
N GLU A 200 13.49 -5.43 -25.75
CA GLU A 200 14.76 -5.13 -25.06
C GLU A 200 14.56 -4.71 -23.62
N SER A 201 13.32 -4.36 -23.25
CA SER A 201 12.98 -3.87 -21.93
C SER A 201 13.26 -4.91 -20.83
N SER A 202 13.63 -4.42 -19.65
CA SER A 202 13.79 -5.25 -18.44
C SER A 202 12.51 -5.97 -18.06
N PHE A 203 11.36 -5.42 -18.42
CA PHE A 203 10.03 -6.03 -18.24
C PHE A 203 9.91 -7.31 -19.07
N TYR A 204 10.18 -7.23 -20.37
CA TYR A 204 10.13 -8.39 -21.26
C TYR A 204 11.16 -9.45 -20.85
N LYS A 205 12.40 -9.04 -20.60
CA LYS A 205 13.50 -9.96 -20.23
C LYS A 205 13.23 -10.71 -18.93
N SER A 206 12.67 -10.04 -17.92
CA SER A 206 12.35 -10.68 -16.64
C SER A 206 11.16 -11.63 -16.74
N LEU A 207 10.09 -11.23 -17.42
CA LEU A 207 8.90 -12.07 -17.59
C LEU A 207 9.21 -13.32 -18.45
N ARG A 208 10.07 -13.18 -19.46
CA ARG A 208 10.50 -14.29 -20.33
C ARG A 208 11.63 -15.13 -19.73
N ALA A 209 12.16 -14.79 -18.55
CA ALA A 209 13.22 -15.54 -17.91
C ALA A 209 12.82 -17.03 -17.69
N PRO A 210 13.76 -17.98 -17.78
CA PRO A 210 13.46 -19.40 -17.60
C PRO A 210 12.87 -19.75 -16.24
N HIS A 211 13.27 -19.01 -15.19
CA HIS A 211 12.83 -19.24 -13.82
C HIS A 211 11.50 -18.56 -13.46
N CYS A 212 10.97 -17.70 -14.34
CA CYS A 212 9.70 -17.03 -14.11
C CYS A 212 8.55 -18.04 -14.21
N LEU A 213 7.86 -18.27 -13.09
CA LEU A 213 6.76 -19.21 -12.95
C LEU A 213 5.40 -18.60 -13.30
N GLY A 214 5.30 -17.29 -13.45
CA GLY A 214 4.03 -16.62 -13.72
C GLY A 214 4.04 -15.15 -13.36
N THR A 215 2.88 -14.52 -13.55
CA THR A 215 2.68 -13.10 -13.31
C THR A 215 1.68 -12.88 -12.19
N VAL A 216 2.07 -12.09 -11.20
CA VAL A 216 1.20 -11.58 -10.15
C VAL A 216 0.77 -10.17 -10.53
N LEU A 217 -0.50 -10.02 -10.92
CA LEU A 217 -1.13 -8.73 -11.15
C LEU A 217 -1.78 -8.23 -9.86
N VAL A 218 -1.19 -7.20 -9.25
CA VAL A 218 -1.68 -6.61 -8.01
C VAL A 218 -2.72 -5.54 -8.31
N LEU A 219 -3.98 -5.87 -8.04
CA LEU A 219 -5.15 -5.04 -8.31
C LEU A 219 -5.53 -4.19 -7.09
N ASP A 220 -5.92 -2.94 -7.36
CA ASP A 220 -6.70 -2.13 -6.43
C ASP A 220 -8.20 -2.28 -6.72
N THR A 221 -9.04 -1.61 -5.93
CA THR A 221 -10.50 -1.64 -6.07
C THR A 221 -11.01 -1.12 -7.42
N ARG A 222 -10.20 -0.35 -8.15
CA ARG A 222 -10.57 0.21 -9.46
C ARG A 222 -9.96 -0.55 -10.63
N ALA A 223 -9.25 -1.64 -10.34
CA ALA A 223 -8.41 -2.36 -11.27
C ALA A 223 -7.49 -1.41 -12.08
N SER A 224 -6.94 -0.37 -11.44
CA SER A 224 -6.11 0.65 -12.08
C SER A 224 -4.95 0.10 -12.92
N PRO A 225 -4.27 -1.01 -12.57
CA PRO A 225 -3.26 -1.61 -13.44
C PRO A 225 -3.76 -1.93 -14.84
N LEU A 226 -5.02 -2.36 -15.00
CA LEU A 226 -5.58 -2.71 -16.31
C LEU A 226 -5.85 -1.49 -17.20
N ARG A 227 -5.67 -0.28 -16.67
CA ARG A 227 -5.75 0.98 -17.41
C ARG A 227 -4.36 1.51 -17.77
N ARG A 228 -3.30 0.71 -17.58
CA ARG A 228 -1.91 1.10 -17.85
C ARG A 228 -1.34 0.28 -19.00
N SER A 229 -0.85 0.94 -20.05
CA SER A 229 -0.34 0.24 -21.25
C SER A 229 0.78 -0.75 -20.90
N TRP A 230 1.70 -0.40 -20.01
CA TRP A 230 2.77 -1.31 -19.57
C TRP A 230 2.23 -2.59 -18.90
N CYS A 231 1.23 -2.47 -18.02
CA CYS A 231 0.58 -3.64 -17.42
C CYS A 231 -0.15 -4.51 -18.45
N LEU A 232 -0.70 -3.91 -19.51
CA LEU A 232 -1.29 -4.67 -20.61
C LEU A 232 -0.25 -5.42 -21.42
N PHE A 233 0.89 -4.78 -21.72
CA PHE A 233 2.00 -5.47 -22.37
C PHE A 233 2.45 -6.68 -21.53
N GLU A 234 2.61 -6.52 -20.22
CA GLU A 234 2.96 -7.61 -19.31
C GLU A 234 1.89 -8.73 -19.31
N MET A 235 0.61 -8.36 -19.39
CA MET A 235 -0.48 -9.33 -19.52
C MET A 235 -0.45 -10.06 -20.87
N LEU A 236 -0.23 -9.35 -21.99
CA LEU A 236 -0.04 -9.95 -23.31
C LEU A 236 1.08 -10.99 -23.28
N GLN A 237 2.23 -10.62 -22.73
CA GLN A 237 3.37 -11.53 -22.63
C GLN A 237 3.06 -12.73 -21.72
N THR A 238 2.29 -12.54 -20.66
CA THR A 238 1.80 -13.62 -19.80
C THR A 238 0.89 -14.58 -20.56
N MET A 239 0.01 -14.07 -21.43
CA MET A 239 -0.87 -14.89 -22.29
C MET A 239 -0.04 -15.76 -23.21
N LEU A 240 0.89 -15.15 -23.95
CA LEU A 240 1.76 -15.87 -24.89
C LEU A 240 2.57 -16.96 -24.18
N LEU A 241 3.13 -16.65 -23.01
CA LEU A 241 3.87 -17.61 -22.21
C LEU A 241 3.03 -18.76 -21.67
N ALA A 242 1.75 -18.52 -21.36
CA ALA A 242 0.84 -19.58 -20.94
C ALA A 242 0.61 -20.61 -22.05
N ASP A 243 0.53 -20.14 -23.31
CA ASP A 243 0.42 -21.01 -24.48
C ASP A 243 1.75 -21.70 -24.82
N GLU A 244 2.85 -20.93 -24.86
CA GLU A 244 4.20 -21.43 -25.18
C GLU A 244 4.73 -22.44 -24.16
N ARG A 245 4.36 -22.29 -22.88
CA ARG A 245 4.87 -23.09 -21.75
C ARG A 245 3.76 -23.89 -21.04
N ALA A 246 2.71 -24.28 -21.75
CA ALA A 246 1.60 -25.06 -21.20
C ALA A 246 2.08 -26.33 -20.47
N ASP A 247 3.11 -27.01 -21.00
CA ASP A 247 3.71 -28.20 -20.39
C ASP A 247 4.90 -27.89 -19.45
N GLY A 248 5.35 -26.63 -19.42
CA GLY A 248 6.59 -26.18 -18.77
C GLY A 248 6.41 -25.68 -17.34
N GLY A 249 5.22 -25.83 -16.74
CA GLY A 249 4.95 -25.40 -15.37
C GLY A 249 4.75 -23.88 -15.20
N PHE A 250 4.54 -23.13 -16.28
CA PHE A 250 4.16 -21.73 -16.19
C PHE A 250 2.73 -21.61 -15.64
N SER A 251 2.59 -20.95 -14.51
CA SER A 251 1.34 -20.81 -13.78
C SER A 251 0.39 -19.76 -14.37
N GLY A 252 0.84 -18.97 -15.36
CA GLY A 252 0.01 -17.94 -15.99
C GLY A 252 -0.26 -16.74 -15.08
N LEU A 253 -1.44 -16.14 -15.24
CA LEU A 253 -1.84 -14.91 -14.55
C LEU A 253 -2.48 -15.18 -13.18
N TRP A 254 -2.03 -14.43 -12.17
CA TRP A 254 -2.57 -14.40 -10.81
C TRP A 254 -3.11 -13.01 -10.49
N LEU A 255 -4.42 -12.90 -10.28
CA LEU A 255 -5.08 -11.66 -9.86
C LEU A 255 -5.06 -11.58 -8.33
N CYS A 256 -4.28 -10.65 -7.78
CA CYS A 256 -4.07 -10.53 -6.34
C CYS A 256 -4.51 -9.16 -5.81
N THR A 257 -5.02 -9.18 -4.59
CA THR A 257 -5.43 -8.01 -3.80
C THR A 257 -4.83 -8.13 -2.40
N ASP A 258 -4.92 -7.07 -1.60
CA ASP A 258 -4.45 -7.08 -0.22
C ASP A 258 -5.24 -8.07 0.67
N THR A 259 -6.48 -8.39 0.27
CA THR A 259 -7.31 -9.40 0.91
C THR A 259 -6.96 -10.84 0.53
N GLY A 260 -6.34 -11.05 -0.64
CA GLY A 260 -5.97 -12.37 -1.14
C GLY A 260 -5.96 -12.48 -2.67
N SER A 261 -5.73 -13.69 -3.16
CA SER A 261 -5.82 -14.02 -4.59
C SER A 261 -7.25 -14.37 -4.98
N LEU A 262 -7.69 -13.84 -6.12
CA LEU A 262 -8.99 -14.20 -6.70
C LEU A 262 -8.98 -15.65 -7.20
N ARG A 263 -7.88 -16.09 -7.84
CA ARG A 263 -7.72 -17.48 -8.31
C ARG A 263 -7.76 -18.47 -7.13
N GLY A 264 -7.18 -18.05 -6.01
CA GLY A 264 -7.24 -18.80 -4.76
C GLY A 264 -8.58 -18.77 -4.07
N GLY A 265 -9.53 -17.92 -4.45
CA GLY A 265 -10.75 -17.68 -3.69
C GLY A 265 -10.49 -17.26 -2.23
N ASP A 266 -9.31 -16.67 -1.96
CA ASP A 266 -8.93 -16.15 -0.65
C ASP A 266 -9.18 -14.64 -0.54
N ALA A 267 -9.35 -13.96 -1.69
CA ALA A 267 -9.82 -12.58 -1.73
C ALA A 267 -11.22 -12.44 -1.13
N SER A 268 -11.56 -11.24 -0.63
CA SER A 268 -12.92 -10.97 -0.16
C SER A 268 -13.92 -11.00 -1.32
N VAL A 269 -15.13 -11.51 -1.06
CA VAL A 269 -16.21 -11.60 -2.06
C VAL A 269 -16.56 -10.21 -2.59
N GLU A 270 -16.64 -9.22 -1.71
CA GLU A 270 -16.90 -7.83 -2.08
C GLU A 270 -15.83 -7.29 -3.04
N MET A 271 -14.54 -7.47 -2.72
CA MET A 271 -13.45 -7.04 -3.59
C MET A 271 -13.51 -7.72 -4.96
N ALA A 272 -13.84 -9.02 -4.99
CA ALA A 272 -13.96 -9.78 -6.21
C ALA A 272 -15.10 -9.27 -7.11
N ILE A 273 -16.25 -8.93 -6.51
CA ILE A 273 -17.39 -8.34 -7.23
C ILE A 273 -16.99 -6.96 -7.77
N THR A 274 -16.41 -6.09 -6.95
CA THR A 274 -15.99 -4.75 -7.37
C THR A 274 -14.98 -4.78 -8.51
N ILE A 275 -13.99 -5.69 -8.44
CA ILE A 275 -13.03 -5.92 -9.52
C ILE A 275 -13.73 -6.47 -10.76
N ALA A 276 -14.69 -7.38 -10.59
CA ALA A 276 -15.40 -7.97 -11.70
C ALA A 276 -16.24 -6.95 -12.47
N GLU A 277 -16.96 -6.09 -11.76
CA GLU A 277 -17.71 -4.98 -12.34
C GLU A 277 -16.79 -4.00 -13.06
N SER A 278 -15.64 -3.69 -12.47
CA SER A 278 -14.64 -2.82 -13.09
C SER A 278 -14.09 -3.40 -14.39
N ILE A 279 -13.84 -4.72 -14.44
CA ILE A 279 -13.31 -5.42 -15.63
C ILE A 279 -14.38 -5.65 -16.69
N ALA A 280 -15.65 -5.85 -16.31
CA ALA A 280 -16.74 -6.10 -17.24
C ALA A 280 -16.91 -4.97 -18.28
N HIS A 281 -16.62 -3.74 -17.88
CA HIS A 281 -16.70 -2.55 -18.72
C HIS A 281 -15.34 -2.05 -19.22
N LEU A 282 -14.24 -2.69 -18.80
CA LEU A 282 -12.90 -2.31 -19.23
C LEU A 282 -12.66 -2.78 -20.67
N ARG A 283 -12.04 -1.90 -21.44
CA ARG A 283 -11.47 -2.19 -22.77
C ARG A 283 -9.98 -1.92 -22.67
N VAL A 284 -9.17 -2.92 -22.98
CA VAL A 284 -7.71 -2.77 -22.87
C VAL A 284 -7.16 -1.69 -23.82
N GLU A 285 -7.82 -1.42 -24.95
CA GLU A 285 -7.39 -0.35 -25.89
C GLU A 285 -7.39 1.05 -25.25
N ASP A 286 -8.23 1.28 -24.24
CA ASP A 286 -8.39 2.57 -23.56
C ASP A 286 -7.27 2.82 -22.52
N ALA A 287 -6.36 1.87 -22.32
CA ALA A 287 -5.26 2.03 -21.38
C ALA A 287 -4.30 3.14 -21.79
N GLN A 288 -3.75 3.79 -20.76
CA GLN A 288 -2.93 5.00 -20.88
C GLN A 288 -1.49 4.72 -20.43
N ALA A 289 -0.57 5.50 -20.98
CA ALA A 289 0.82 5.57 -20.53
C ALA A 289 1.19 7.02 -20.22
N THR A 290 2.10 7.23 -19.27
CA THR A 290 2.64 8.56 -18.99
C THR A 290 3.33 9.16 -20.22
N MET A 291 3.97 8.30 -21.02
CA MET A 291 4.62 8.66 -22.27
C MET A 291 3.81 8.08 -23.43
N GLN A 292 3.29 8.95 -24.31
CA GLN A 292 2.49 8.50 -25.47
C GLN A 292 3.28 7.55 -26.38
N ALA A 293 4.59 7.78 -26.55
CA ALA A 293 5.47 6.90 -27.32
C ALA A 293 5.53 5.46 -26.76
N ASP A 294 5.36 5.27 -25.44
CA ASP A 294 5.28 3.91 -24.86
C ASP A 294 3.95 3.26 -25.22
N LYS A 295 2.84 3.99 -25.12
CA LYS A 295 1.53 3.50 -25.54
C LYS A 295 1.54 3.09 -27.00
N ASP A 296 2.03 3.95 -27.89
CA ASP A 296 2.06 3.67 -29.33
C ASP A 296 2.89 2.40 -29.64
N ARG A 297 4.04 2.24 -28.98
CA ARG A 297 4.89 1.03 -29.13
C ARG A 297 4.20 -0.24 -28.63
N ILE A 298 3.53 -0.16 -27.49
CA ILE A 298 2.81 -1.29 -26.90
C ILE A 298 1.59 -1.67 -27.74
N ASP A 299 0.81 -0.69 -28.16
CA ASP A 299 -0.36 -0.88 -29.02
C ASP A 299 0.08 -1.52 -30.35
N ALA A 300 1.18 -1.05 -30.94
CA ALA A 300 1.78 -1.68 -32.12
C ALA A 300 2.19 -3.13 -31.87
N ALA A 301 2.81 -3.45 -30.73
CA ALA A 301 3.21 -4.82 -30.40
C ALA A 301 2.00 -5.77 -30.21
N ILE A 302 0.89 -5.27 -29.66
CA ILE A 302 -0.36 -6.02 -29.53
C ILE A 302 -0.92 -6.35 -30.92
N LEU A 303 -0.99 -5.34 -31.80
CA LEU A 303 -1.51 -5.49 -33.16
C LEU A 303 -0.61 -6.35 -34.04
N GLU A 304 0.71 -6.27 -33.89
CA GLU A 304 1.66 -7.15 -34.58
C GLU A 304 1.47 -8.62 -34.18
N THR A 305 1.28 -8.87 -32.88
CA THR A 305 1.16 -10.23 -32.34
C THR A 305 -0.16 -10.89 -32.76
N TYR A 306 -1.27 -10.16 -32.71
CA TYR A 306 -2.61 -10.76 -32.83
C TYR A 306 -3.46 -10.25 -34.00
N GLY A 307 -2.94 -9.31 -34.78
CA GLY A 307 -3.65 -8.61 -35.84
C GLY A 307 -4.58 -7.52 -35.30
N THR A 308 -5.53 -7.09 -36.15
CA THR A 308 -6.52 -6.04 -35.84
C THR A 308 -7.36 -6.34 -34.60
N ASP A 309 -7.51 -7.61 -34.24
CA ASP A 309 -8.39 -8.07 -33.17
C ASP A 309 -7.61 -8.30 -31.86
N GLY A 310 -6.37 -7.81 -31.78
CA GLY A 310 -5.47 -8.06 -30.64
C GLY A 310 -6.02 -7.58 -29.30
N PHE A 311 -6.59 -6.38 -29.26
CA PHE A 311 -7.21 -5.85 -28.04
C PHE A 311 -8.44 -6.67 -27.61
N GLU A 312 -9.29 -7.08 -28.54
CA GLU A 312 -10.46 -7.91 -28.24
C GLU A 312 -10.03 -9.28 -27.66
N LYS A 313 -9.00 -9.92 -28.22
CA LYS A 313 -8.46 -11.18 -27.69
C LYS A 313 -7.94 -11.02 -26.25
N MET A 314 -7.28 -9.90 -25.95
CA MET A 314 -6.83 -9.60 -24.59
C MET A 314 -7.99 -9.36 -23.63
N ASP A 315 -9.03 -8.62 -24.05
CA ASP A 315 -10.28 -8.46 -23.28
C ASP A 315 -10.92 -9.81 -22.96
N VAL A 316 -11.04 -10.69 -23.96
CA VAL A 316 -11.61 -12.04 -23.81
C VAL A 316 -10.78 -12.88 -22.83
N TYR A 317 -9.45 -12.86 -22.96
CA TYR A 317 -8.56 -13.58 -22.04
C TYR A 317 -8.72 -13.10 -20.59
N LEU A 318 -8.66 -11.80 -20.36
CA LEU A 318 -8.81 -11.19 -19.05
C LEU A 318 -10.16 -11.56 -18.41
N ARG A 319 -11.25 -11.39 -19.17
CA ARG A 319 -12.61 -11.74 -18.72
C ARG A 319 -12.74 -13.23 -18.44
N GLY A 320 -12.12 -14.09 -19.25
CA GLY A 320 -12.06 -15.54 -19.03
C GLY A 320 -11.41 -15.91 -17.70
N HIS A 321 -10.24 -15.32 -17.39
CA HIS A 321 -9.56 -15.51 -16.10
C HIS A 321 -10.40 -15.05 -14.92
N LEU A 322 -11.06 -13.90 -15.04
CA LEU A 322 -11.95 -13.38 -14.02
C LEU A 322 -13.15 -14.29 -13.78
N VAL A 323 -13.82 -14.74 -14.84
CA VAL A 323 -14.96 -15.69 -14.73
C VAL A 323 -14.52 -16.96 -14.01
N GLN A 324 -13.35 -17.50 -14.34
CA GLN A 324 -12.84 -18.69 -13.66
C GLN A 324 -12.53 -18.44 -12.18
N ALA A 325 -11.96 -17.28 -11.86
CA ALA A 325 -11.67 -16.90 -10.49
C ALA A 325 -12.95 -16.71 -9.65
N LEU A 326 -13.98 -16.05 -10.20
CA LEU A 326 -15.28 -15.88 -9.54
C LEU A 326 -15.98 -17.21 -9.30
N LYS A 327 -15.93 -18.14 -10.25
CA LYS A 327 -16.44 -19.51 -10.06
C LYS A 327 -15.73 -20.23 -8.90
N CYS A 328 -14.39 -20.23 -8.91
CA CYS A 328 -13.58 -20.83 -7.83
C CYS A 328 -13.93 -20.23 -6.46
N MET A 329 -14.11 -18.91 -6.40
CA MET A 329 -14.44 -18.22 -5.17
C MET A 329 -15.83 -18.58 -4.66
N ARG A 330 -16.85 -18.58 -5.53
CA ARG A 330 -18.20 -19.03 -5.19
C ARG A 330 -18.16 -20.45 -4.62
N ASP A 331 -17.50 -21.38 -5.30
CA ASP A 331 -17.43 -22.78 -4.87
C ASP A 331 -16.77 -22.91 -3.48
N LYS A 332 -15.71 -22.12 -3.19
CA LYS A 332 -15.08 -22.09 -1.86
C LYS A 332 -15.97 -21.47 -0.78
N VAL A 333 -16.70 -20.40 -1.11
CA VAL A 333 -17.65 -19.75 -0.19
C VAL A 333 -18.77 -20.72 0.17
N ASP A 334 -19.33 -21.41 -0.82
CA ASP A 334 -20.37 -22.41 -0.63
C ASP A 334 -19.90 -23.53 0.31
N VAL A 335 -18.69 -24.07 0.10
CA VAL A 335 -18.10 -25.09 0.99
C VAL A 335 -17.93 -24.57 2.42
N ARG A 336 -17.41 -23.35 2.60
CA ARG A 336 -17.25 -22.74 3.94
C ARG A 336 -18.60 -22.50 4.61
N PHE A 337 -19.60 -22.07 3.85
CA PHE A 337 -20.94 -21.81 4.36
C PHE A 337 -21.61 -23.12 4.81
N SER A 338 -21.56 -24.18 4.00
CA SER A 338 -22.05 -25.50 4.38
C SER A 338 -21.33 -26.04 5.63
N HIS A 339 -20.02 -25.85 5.75
CA HIS A 339 -19.27 -26.27 6.94
C HIS A 339 -19.72 -25.55 8.21
N VAL A 340 -19.96 -24.23 8.13
CA VAL A 340 -20.45 -23.45 9.26
C VAL A 340 -21.87 -23.87 9.63
N LEU A 341 -22.76 -24.06 8.65
CA LEU A 341 -24.13 -24.54 8.88
C LEU A 341 -24.12 -25.90 9.57
N ASN A 342 -23.38 -26.88 9.05
CA ASN A 342 -23.28 -28.21 9.66
C ASN A 342 -22.77 -28.14 11.11
N LYS A 343 -21.76 -27.30 11.39
CA LYS A 343 -21.27 -27.09 12.76
C LYS A 343 -22.32 -26.47 13.68
N LEU A 344 -23.12 -25.53 13.18
CA LEU A 344 -24.17 -24.89 13.97
C LEU A 344 -25.33 -25.86 14.25
N GLU A 345 -25.65 -26.73 13.29
CA GLU A 345 -26.61 -27.83 13.44
C GLU A 345 -26.12 -28.86 14.47
N ASP A 346 -24.84 -29.24 14.42
CA ASP A 346 -24.22 -30.15 15.39
C ASP A 346 -24.22 -29.61 16.83
N LEU A 347 -24.11 -28.28 16.99
CA LEU A 347 -24.18 -27.61 18.30
C LEU A 347 -25.61 -27.48 18.83
N HIS A 348 -26.62 -27.58 17.95
CA HIS A 348 -28.04 -27.53 18.31
C HIS A 348 -28.78 -28.73 17.71
N PRO A 349 -28.45 -29.97 18.11
CA PRO A 349 -29.06 -31.18 17.53
C PRO A 349 -30.57 -31.27 17.81
N ASP A 350 -31.08 -30.41 18.69
CA ASP A 350 -32.48 -30.36 19.10
C ASP A 350 -33.13 -29.04 18.64
N GLU A 351 -33.13 -28.79 17.32
CA GLU A 351 -33.97 -27.75 16.70
C GLU A 351 -35.44 -27.94 17.13
N LYS A 352 -35.87 -29.19 17.38
CA LYS A 352 -37.18 -29.55 17.93
C LYS A 352 -37.40 -29.08 19.37
N ALA A 353 -36.35 -28.90 20.19
CA ALA A 353 -36.49 -28.31 21.52
C ALA A 353 -36.63 -26.78 21.45
N CYS A 354 -35.89 -26.11 20.57
CA CYS A 354 -35.94 -24.65 20.44
C CYS A 354 -37.27 -24.17 19.81
N THR A 355 -37.82 -24.87 18.80
CA THR A 355 -39.16 -24.53 18.26
C THR A 355 -40.27 -24.78 19.28
N LYS A 356 -40.14 -25.79 20.15
CA LYS A 356 -41.10 -26.05 21.24
C LYS A 356 -41.09 -24.94 22.29
N VAL A 357 -39.92 -24.43 22.68
CA VAL A 357 -39.84 -23.33 23.67
C VAL A 357 -40.42 -22.04 23.09
N ALA A 358 -40.12 -21.72 21.83
CA ALA A 358 -40.67 -20.53 21.16
C ALA A 358 -42.20 -20.62 21.02
N SER A 359 -42.73 -21.77 20.62
CA SER A 359 -44.19 -21.98 20.49
C SER A 359 -44.91 -21.98 21.85
N VAL A 360 -44.31 -22.55 22.91
CA VAL A 360 -44.85 -22.48 24.29
C VAL A 360 -44.87 -21.05 24.82
N LEU A 361 -43.84 -20.25 24.56
CA LEU A 361 -43.79 -18.83 24.96
C LEU A 361 -44.84 -17.98 24.22
N VAL A 362 -45.06 -18.23 22.92
CA VAL A 362 -46.11 -17.54 22.14
C VAL A 362 -47.50 -17.91 22.65
N VAL A 363 -47.75 -19.19 22.95
CA VAL A 363 -49.03 -19.66 23.52
C VAL A 363 -49.25 -19.09 24.94
N ALA A 364 -48.22 -19.06 25.78
CA ALA A 364 -48.30 -18.49 27.13
C ALA A 364 -48.57 -16.97 27.09
N ALA A 365 -47.92 -16.23 26.19
CA ALA A 365 -48.15 -14.80 25.99
C ALA A 365 -49.57 -14.52 25.45
N ALA A 366 -50.08 -15.35 24.54
CA ALA A 366 -51.46 -15.27 24.05
C ALA A 366 -52.48 -15.56 25.15
N ALA A 367 -52.24 -16.59 25.98
CA ALA A 367 -53.09 -16.93 27.11
C ALA A 367 -53.10 -15.83 28.19
N ALA A 368 -51.96 -15.21 28.47
CA ALA A 368 -51.86 -14.07 29.39
C ALA A 368 -52.66 -12.86 28.88
N LYS A 369 -52.55 -12.53 27.58
CA LYS A 369 -53.36 -11.47 26.95
C LYS A 369 -54.85 -11.78 26.97
N PHE A 370 -55.24 -13.04 26.74
CA PHE A 370 -56.63 -13.47 26.78
C PHE A 370 -57.21 -13.38 28.20
N LYS A 371 -56.46 -13.80 29.22
CA LYS A 371 -56.84 -13.71 30.63
C LYS A 371 -56.98 -12.26 31.10
N ALA A 372 -56.09 -11.37 30.66
CA ALA A 372 -56.20 -9.93 30.90
C ALA A 372 -57.44 -9.31 30.23
N LYS A 373 -57.81 -9.79 29.03
CA LYS A 373 -59.01 -9.33 28.30
C LYS A 373 -60.31 -9.80 28.95
N ILE A 374 -60.34 -11.02 29.49
CA ILE A 374 -61.49 -11.53 30.26
C ILE A 374 -61.63 -10.78 31.60
N GLY A 375 -60.52 -10.49 32.28
CA GLY A 375 -60.53 -9.74 33.55
C GLY A 375 -61.04 -8.29 33.42
N ARG A 376 -60.89 -7.66 32.25
CA ARG A 376 -61.47 -6.32 31.98
C ARG A 376 -62.98 -6.36 31.70
N ARG A 377 -63.52 -7.47 31.21
CA ARG A 377 -64.95 -7.58 30.85
C ARG A 377 -65.90 -7.74 32.03
N THR A 378 -65.38 -8.08 33.22
CA THR A 378 -66.17 -8.19 34.45
C THR A 378 -66.18 -6.92 35.31
N ARG A 379 -65.55 -5.82 34.87
CA ARG A 379 -65.41 -4.62 35.70
C ARG A 379 -65.75 -3.31 35.00
N GLU A 380 -66.72 -3.29 34.10
CA GLU A 380 -67.29 -2.03 33.59
C GLU A 380 -68.83 -2.10 33.58
N ARG A 381 -69.41 -1.63 34.69
CA ARG A 381 -70.78 -1.12 34.73
C ARG A 381 -70.73 0.33 34.25
N PRO A 382 -71.57 0.76 33.30
CA PRO A 382 -71.50 2.11 32.74
C PRO A 382 -72.17 3.12 33.68
N SER A 383 -71.42 4.12 34.14
CA SER A 383 -71.97 5.35 34.70
C SER A 383 -71.82 6.47 33.67
N PHE A 384 -72.98 6.89 33.15
CA PHE A 384 -73.22 8.12 32.39
C PHE A 384 -72.75 9.35 33.19
N LEU A 385 -72.07 10.31 32.54
CA LEU A 385 -72.45 11.75 32.51
C LEU A 385 -71.37 12.64 31.82
N TYR A 386 -71.88 13.45 30.87
CA TYR A 386 -71.60 14.87 30.58
C TYR A 386 -70.22 15.42 30.14
N SER A 387 -70.17 15.83 28.85
CA SER A 387 -69.79 17.13 28.25
C SER A 387 -68.60 17.97 28.76
N SER A 388 -67.70 18.33 27.82
CA SER A 388 -67.16 19.67 27.44
C SER A 388 -65.75 19.51 26.82
N SER A 389 -65.59 19.78 25.53
CA SER A 389 -65.08 21.01 24.89
C SER A 389 -63.57 21.29 25.04
N GLU A 390 -62.97 21.60 23.89
CA GLU A 390 -61.80 22.46 23.64
C GLU A 390 -60.39 21.86 23.39
N ALA A 391 -59.75 22.59 22.48
CA ALA A 391 -58.33 22.84 22.27
C ALA A 391 -57.53 21.90 21.35
N SER A 392 -57.50 22.34 20.09
CA SER A 392 -56.48 22.11 19.07
C SER A 392 -55.08 22.53 19.53
N VAL A 393 -54.06 21.70 19.26
CA VAL A 393 -52.64 22.11 19.26
C VAL A 393 -52.00 21.52 18.01
N GLU A 394 -51.54 22.41 17.14
CA GLU A 394 -50.79 22.15 15.90
C GLU A 394 -49.37 21.65 16.22
N LEU A 395 -48.86 20.71 15.41
CA LEU A 395 -47.46 20.28 15.40
C LEU A 395 -46.79 20.77 14.10
N PRO A 396 -45.56 21.30 14.14
CA PRO A 396 -44.91 21.87 12.96
C PRO A 396 -44.27 20.80 12.07
N GLY A 397 -44.30 21.10 10.77
CA GLY A 397 -43.88 20.26 9.67
C GLY A 397 -42.37 20.02 9.57
N VAL A 398 -42.05 18.83 9.06
CA VAL A 398 -40.69 18.40 8.68
C VAL A 398 -40.46 18.80 7.21
N VAL A 399 -39.44 19.62 6.99
CA VAL A 399 -38.96 20.05 5.66
C VAL A 399 -37.92 19.04 5.15
N PRO A 400 -38.01 18.55 3.91
CA PRO A 400 -36.95 17.72 3.31
C PRO A 400 -35.82 18.61 2.75
N PRO A 401 -34.57 18.11 2.69
CA PRO A 401 -33.43 18.89 2.25
C PRO A 401 -33.44 19.11 0.73
N SER A 402 -33.06 20.32 0.34
CA SER A 402 -32.91 20.81 -1.02
C SER A 402 -31.74 20.16 -1.75
N GLU A 403 -31.99 19.78 -3.00
CA GLU A 403 -31.01 19.37 -4.01
C GLU A 403 -30.00 20.51 -4.28
N GLU A 404 -28.72 20.18 -4.12
CA GLU A 404 -27.59 21.01 -4.52
C GLU A 404 -27.32 20.74 -6.01
N LYS A 405 -27.57 21.74 -6.86
CA LYS A 405 -27.24 21.74 -8.28
C LYS A 405 -25.82 22.27 -8.44
N ASP A 406 -24.88 21.39 -8.78
CA ASP A 406 -23.57 21.78 -9.27
C ASP A 406 -23.68 22.22 -10.74
N ASP A 407 -23.27 23.46 -10.97
CA ASP A 407 -23.29 24.19 -12.23
C ASP A 407 -21.91 24.01 -12.89
N GLU A 408 -21.73 22.96 -13.71
CA GLU A 408 -20.55 22.80 -14.56
C GLU A 408 -20.78 23.49 -15.90
N THR A 409 -20.12 24.64 -16.10
CA THR A 409 -19.95 25.27 -17.41
C THR A 409 -18.62 24.84 -18.01
N PRO A 410 -18.57 24.29 -19.24
CA PRO A 410 -17.31 23.99 -19.92
C PRO A 410 -16.81 25.21 -20.70
N GLN A 411 -15.57 25.64 -20.44
CA GLN A 411 -14.82 26.50 -21.36
C GLN A 411 -13.92 25.64 -22.23
N ALA A 412 -14.29 25.52 -23.50
CA ALA A 412 -13.41 25.22 -24.60
C ALA A 412 -13.49 26.39 -25.58
N GLU A 413 -12.35 26.95 -25.98
CA GLU A 413 -12.01 27.28 -27.37
C GLU A 413 -10.72 28.14 -27.50
N GLY A 414 -9.87 27.70 -28.42
CA GLY A 414 -8.97 28.55 -29.24
C GLY A 414 -7.54 28.72 -28.73
N ALA A 415 -6.50 28.84 -29.57
CA ALA A 415 -6.32 28.69 -31.00
C ALA A 415 -4.80 28.79 -31.29
N SER A 416 -4.35 28.14 -32.37
CA SER A 416 -3.28 28.53 -33.31
C SER A 416 -1.94 29.16 -32.83
N GLY A 417 -0.84 28.47 -33.16
CA GLY A 417 0.17 28.95 -34.11
C GLY A 417 1.21 30.00 -33.67
N ASN A 418 2.49 29.62 -33.64
CA ASN A 418 3.55 30.18 -34.52
C ASN A 418 4.94 29.60 -34.21
N ASP A 419 5.69 29.36 -35.28
CA ASP A 419 7.14 29.18 -35.32
C ASP A 419 7.90 30.47 -34.97
N LEU A 420 9.06 30.33 -34.30
CA LEU A 420 10.39 30.85 -34.71
C LEU A 420 11.39 30.95 -33.54
N ASP A 421 12.55 30.32 -33.76
CA ASP A 421 13.93 30.65 -33.41
C ASP A 421 14.40 31.13 -32.01
N ALA A 422 15.31 30.30 -31.48
CA ALA A 422 16.69 30.61 -31.04
C ALA A 422 17.00 31.37 -29.73
N SER A 423 17.77 30.65 -28.91
CA SER A 423 18.98 31.05 -28.16
C SER A 423 18.90 31.26 -26.63
N LEU A 424 19.75 30.46 -25.95
CA LEU A 424 20.57 30.74 -24.77
C LEU A 424 19.89 31.30 -23.51
N ALA A 425 19.69 30.44 -22.50
CA ALA A 425 20.10 30.74 -21.13
C ALA A 425 20.21 29.47 -20.28
N SER A 426 21.38 29.32 -19.66
CA SER A 426 21.66 28.40 -18.56
C SER A 426 20.69 28.59 -17.40
N GLY A 427 19.99 27.53 -17.02
CA GLY A 427 19.19 27.46 -15.80
C GLY A 427 19.07 26.01 -15.37
N ALA A 428 19.54 25.69 -14.16
CA ALA A 428 19.46 24.36 -13.58
C ALA A 428 18.00 23.86 -13.55
N PRO A 429 17.68 22.66 -14.05
CA PRO A 429 16.32 22.15 -13.95
C PRO A 429 16.13 21.54 -12.56
N ASN A 430 15.40 22.26 -11.72
CA ASN A 430 14.66 21.67 -10.62
C ASN A 430 13.51 20.86 -11.25
N SER A 431 13.80 19.64 -11.69
CA SER A 431 12.81 18.73 -12.26
C SER A 431 12.18 17.91 -11.14
N GLY A 432 11.02 18.37 -10.68
CA GLY A 432 10.00 17.47 -10.17
C GLY A 432 9.53 16.59 -11.32
N THR A 433 10.34 15.61 -11.69
CA THR A 433 9.95 14.54 -12.59
C THR A 433 9.01 13.64 -11.81
N GLU A 434 7.74 13.59 -12.23
CA GLU A 434 6.89 12.46 -11.89
C GLU A 434 7.63 11.17 -12.25
N PRO A 435 7.54 10.12 -11.44
CA PRO A 435 8.19 8.87 -11.76
C PRO A 435 7.65 8.34 -13.09
N LEU A 436 8.55 8.26 -14.08
CA LEU A 436 8.39 7.52 -15.32
C LEU A 436 8.28 6.03 -14.96
N VAL A 437 7.07 5.50 -14.92
CA VAL A 437 6.67 4.13 -15.33
C VAL A 437 5.20 3.91 -15.06
#